data_AF-A0A945E1M8-F1
#
_entry.id   AF-A0A945E1M8-F1
#
_cell.length_a   1.000
_cell.length_b   1.000
_cell.length_c   1.000
_cell.angle_alpha   90.00
_cell.angle_beta   90.00
_cell.angle_gamma   90.00
#
_symmetry.space_group_name_H-M   'P 1'
#
loop_
_entity.id
_entity.type
_entity.pdbx_description
1 polymer ?
#
loop_
_entity_poly.entity_id
_entity_poly.type
_entity_poly.pdbx_seq_one_letter_code
_entity_poly.pdbx_strand_id
1 'polypeptide(L)'
;MNRNKELISFNRKFYLAEKTNQKLVIPEWKEGEKVTVLGKITLRNGIVSVNFAPPGRFTIDGESFVLAGLGQYELEYDPGNNIEQMVFEFNEQMIVINNDETIDFPFFEAIVGEPLQISINEIINGDMERGFFLKSNGNLDLEIDSSIWDIWLGEQVFEVSLEDGDHDLNLDIPYISLNLLPFLKDAPLVNCDVFERGEVDTALLSGVEGILYQAKDSGIVCANLDLTDIDSNRSYILSITGNSVQGRAPKFLVNSSVDNFVYLQNLTNKGSFSENYALLSQPNESGNYFINLELKSFGEDVAETTINSIELLNFSFPLEILSQVHLEPEDYSITVNDGVNVEQETVQKIGTSFYKVRVNVTSDDSLFSLSQGFDDGWIAFSLDKKLQVFSHTIYNGWANAWIVPQGNQIIYIVYLPQVAIFFGLGLFILVTLLFLISSKKKTKKQFLKNKRYPSKESFEEFAE
;
A
#
# COMPACT_ATOMS: atom_id res chain seq x y z
N MET A 1 -19.25 -7.85 13.43
CA MET A 1 -18.58 -8.04 12.12
C MET A 1 -18.66 -9.50 11.76
N ASN A 2 -19.24 -9.88 10.62
CA ASN A 2 -19.14 -11.25 10.11
C ASN A 2 -17.68 -11.49 9.69
N ARG A 3 -16.95 -12.29 10.47
CA ARG A 3 -15.55 -12.67 10.17
C ARG A 3 -15.57 -14.05 9.51
N ASN A 4 -15.97 -14.12 8.24
CA ASN A 4 -15.81 -15.36 7.48
C ASN A 4 -14.34 -15.48 7.07
N LYS A 5 -13.74 -16.64 7.37
CA LYS A 5 -12.41 -16.99 6.89
C LYS A 5 -12.45 -17.18 5.38
N GLU A 6 -11.72 -16.34 4.67
CA GLU A 6 -11.48 -16.48 3.25
C GLU A 6 -9.98 -16.72 3.01
N LEU A 7 -9.65 -17.40 1.92
CA LEU A 7 -8.28 -17.65 1.50
C LEU A 7 -8.00 -16.78 0.28
N ILE A 8 -6.92 -16.02 0.33
CA ILE A 8 -6.39 -15.32 -0.85
C ILE A 8 -5.29 -16.18 -1.43
N SER A 9 -5.38 -16.43 -2.73
CA SER A 9 -4.42 -17.24 -3.47
C SER A 9 -3.55 -16.35 -4.36
N PHE A 10 -2.24 -16.37 -4.15
CA PHE A 10 -1.26 -15.77 -5.05
C PHE A 10 -0.69 -16.85 -5.95
N ASN A 11 -0.91 -16.72 -7.27
CA ASN A 11 -0.40 -17.66 -8.26
C ASN A 11 0.79 -17.05 -9.02
N ARG A 12 1.84 -17.85 -9.20
CA ARG A 12 2.98 -17.53 -10.04
C ARG A 12 3.33 -18.73 -10.91
N LYS A 13 3.44 -18.50 -12.22
CA LYS A 13 4.01 -19.46 -13.15
C LYS A 13 5.50 -19.24 -13.30
N PHE A 14 6.27 -20.31 -13.40
CA PHE A 14 7.70 -20.24 -13.69
C PHE A 14 8.14 -21.44 -14.50
N TYR A 15 9.28 -21.32 -15.17
CA TYR A 15 9.85 -22.36 -16.03
C TYR A 15 11.22 -22.78 -15.49
N LEU A 16 11.46 -24.08 -15.42
CA LEU A 16 12.77 -24.66 -15.13
C LEU A 16 13.35 -25.30 -16.39
N ALA A 17 14.58 -24.91 -16.72
CA ALA A 17 15.27 -25.39 -17.91
C ALA A 17 15.79 -26.82 -17.78
N GLU A 18 16.07 -27.26 -16.55
CA GLU A 18 16.58 -28.59 -16.24
C GLU A 18 15.98 -29.06 -14.90
N LYS A 19 15.72 -30.37 -14.81
CA LYS A 19 15.32 -31.02 -13.56
C LYS A 19 16.37 -30.75 -12.48
N THR A 20 15.93 -30.13 -11.40
CA THR A 20 16.81 -29.75 -10.29
C THR A 20 16.04 -29.84 -8.98
N ASN A 21 16.74 -30.24 -7.91
CA ASN A 21 16.23 -30.00 -6.57
C ASN A 21 16.35 -28.51 -6.26
N GLN A 22 15.27 -27.96 -5.75
CA GLN A 22 15.15 -26.57 -5.35
C GLN A 22 14.82 -26.53 -3.86
N LYS A 23 15.06 -25.38 -3.25
CA LYS A 23 14.61 -25.02 -1.92
C LYS A 23 13.66 -23.85 -2.06
N LEU A 24 12.45 -24.00 -1.54
CA LEU A 24 11.55 -22.88 -1.32
C LEU A 24 11.97 -22.21 -0.02
N VAL A 25 12.47 -21.00 -0.14
CA VAL A 25 12.97 -20.21 0.98
C VAL A 25 11.94 -19.16 1.36
N ILE A 26 11.50 -19.25 2.61
CA ILE A 26 10.61 -18.27 3.25
C ILE A 26 11.47 -17.47 4.22
N PRO A 27 11.62 -16.15 3.99
CA PRO A 27 12.43 -15.28 4.83
C PRO A 27 11.93 -15.23 6.28
N GLU A 28 12.81 -14.83 7.19
CA GLU A 28 12.47 -14.53 8.58
C GLU A 28 11.59 -13.27 8.70
N TRP A 29 10.79 -13.25 9.76
CA TRP A 29 10.09 -12.06 10.26
C TRP A 29 11.07 -11.25 11.10
N LYS A 30 10.88 -9.94 11.16
CA LYS A 30 11.78 -9.07 11.92
C LYS A 30 11.20 -8.78 13.31
N GLU A 31 12.07 -8.76 14.32
CA GLU A 31 11.70 -8.28 15.65
C GLU A 31 11.10 -6.87 15.58
N GLY A 32 10.03 -6.64 16.34
CA GLY A 32 9.31 -5.38 16.37
C GLY A 32 8.28 -5.19 15.25
N GLU A 33 8.18 -6.10 14.28
CA GLU A 33 7.13 -6.05 13.26
C GLU A 33 5.75 -6.34 13.86
N LYS A 34 4.76 -5.51 13.49
CA LYS A 34 3.37 -5.76 13.83
C LYS A 34 2.75 -6.73 12.85
N VAL A 35 2.29 -7.87 13.37
CA VAL A 35 1.67 -8.94 12.59
C VAL A 35 0.27 -9.22 13.09
N THR A 36 -0.53 -9.87 12.24
CA THR A 36 -1.73 -10.53 12.72
C THR A 36 -1.52 -12.03 12.76
N VAL A 37 -1.74 -12.60 13.94
CA VAL A 37 -1.70 -14.04 14.17
C VAL A 37 -3.11 -14.58 14.20
N LEU A 38 -3.27 -15.76 13.64
CA LEU A 38 -4.53 -16.45 13.59
C LEU A 38 -4.54 -17.50 14.68
N GLY A 39 -5.63 -17.60 15.44
CA GLY A 39 -5.77 -18.71 16.36
C GLY A 39 -7.16 -19.31 16.40
N LYS A 40 -7.32 -20.35 17.21
CA LYS A 40 -8.58 -20.95 17.59
C LYS A 40 -8.58 -20.99 19.11
N ILE A 41 -9.57 -20.36 19.74
CA ILE A 41 -9.75 -20.40 21.19
C ILE A 41 -10.81 -21.45 21.49
N THR A 42 -10.50 -22.36 22.40
CA THR A 42 -11.45 -23.37 22.90
C THR A 42 -11.53 -23.28 24.41
N LEU A 43 -12.76 -23.20 24.93
CA LEU A 43 -13.02 -23.25 26.37
C LEU A 43 -13.76 -24.55 26.69
N ARG A 44 -13.11 -25.50 27.38
CA ARG A 44 -13.73 -26.78 27.76
C ARG A 44 -13.19 -27.29 29.08
N ASN A 45 -14.08 -27.73 29.98
CA ASN A 45 -13.73 -28.46 31.20
C ASN A 45 -12.65 -27.80 32.08
N GLY A 46 -12.65 -26.48 32.25
CA GLY A 46 -11.61 -25.82 33.04
C GLY A 46 -10.28 -25.63 32.29
N ILE A 47 -10.25 -25.85 30.97
CA ILE A 47 -9.08 -25.65 30.12
C ILE A 47 -9.41 -24.61 29.05
N VAL A 48 -8.53 -23.63 28.95
CA VAL A 48 -8.45 -22.68 27.85
C VAL A 48 -7.36 -23.14 26.92
N SER A 49 -7.69 -23.40 25.65
CA SER A 49 -6.73 -23.74 24.62
C SER A 49 -6.69 -22.65 23.55
N VAL A 50 -5.48 -22.18 23.22
CA VAL A 50 -5.20 -21.25 22.12
C VAL A 50 -4.32 -22.00 21.12
N ASN A 51 -4.86 -22.28 19.93
CA ASN A 51 -4.14 -22.95 18.85
C ASN A 51 -3.91 -21.99 17.68
N PHE A 52 -2.66 -21.57 17.46
CA PHE A 52 -2.31 -20.66 16.39
C PHE A 52 -2.24 -21.38 15.05
N ALA A 53 -2.98 -20.87 14.07
CA ALA A 53 -2.98 -21.40 12.72
C ALA A 53 -1.70 -21.00 11.96
N PRO A 54 -1.23 -21.85 11.04
CA PRO A 54 -0.22 -21.49 10.05
C PRO A 54 -0.55 -20.17 9.32
N PRO A 55 0.45 -19.30 9.09
CA PRO A 55 0.23 -18.01 8.42
C PRO A 55 -0.09 -18.16 6.93
N GLY A 56 0.19 -19.32 6.33
CA GLY A 56 -0.08 -19.60 4.92
C GLY A 56 0.38 -21.00 4.50
N ARG A 57 0.08 -21.35 3.25
CA ARG A 57 0.44 -22.62 2.62
C ARG A 57 0.89 -22.39 1.19
N PHE A 58 2.06 -22.92 0.85
CA PHE A 58 2.53 -22.99 -0.52
C PHE A 58 2.12 -24.31 -1.16
N THR A 59 1.76 -24.27 -2.44
CA THR A 59 1.52 -25.46 -3.25
C THR A 59 2.30 -25.35 -4.55
N ILE A 60 3.14 -26.33 -4.86
CA ILE A 60 3.87 -26.43 -6.14
C ILE A 60 3.50 -27.76 -6.77
N ASP A 61 2.91 -27.73 -7.97
CA ASP A 61 2.47 -28.92 -8.71
C ASP A 61 1.63 -29.93 -7.89
N GLY A 62 0.88 -29.43 -6.91
CA GLY A 62 0.03 -30.23 -6.02
C GLY A 62 0.70 -30.72 -4.73
N GLU A 63 2.02 -30.55 -4.58
CA GLU A 63 2.70 -30.74 -3.30
C GLU A 63 2.52 -29.52 -2.40
N SER A 64 2.18 -29.74 -1.13
CA SER A 64 1.81 -28.68 -0.19
C SER A 64 2.84 -28.51 0.92
N PHE A 65 3.33 -27.28 1.07
CA PHE A 65 4.26 -26.86 2.11
C PHE A 65 3.54 -25.89 3.06
N VAL A 66 3.29 -26.32 4.29
CA VAL A 66 2.56 -25.53 5.28
C VAL A 66 3.57 -24.78 6.13
N LEU A 67 3.43 -23.46 6.21
CA LEU A 67 4.26 -22.64 7.07
C LEU A 67 4.05 -23.03 8.54
N ALA A 68 5.11 -22.98 9.31
CA ALA A 68 5.02 -23.26 10.72
C ALA A 68 4.12 -22.22 11.41
N GLY A 69 3.15 -22.70 12.20
CA GLY A 69 2.35 -21.85 13.09
C GLY A 69 3.02 -21.73 14.45
N LEU A 70 2.55 -20.79 15.27
CA LEU A 70 3.08 -20.55 16.61
C LEU A 70 2.75 -21.66 17.63
N GLY A 71 2.00 -22.69 17.23
CA GLY A 71 1.70 -23.86 18.06
C GLY A 71 0.43 -23.73 18.91
N GLN A 72 0.30 -24.59 19.91
CA GLN A 72 -0.86 -24.69 20.80
C GLN A 72 -0.44 -24.48 22.25
N TYR A 73 -1.24 -23.70 22.97
CA TYR A 73 -1.06 -23.39 24.38
C TYR A 73 -2.32 -23.73 25.15
N GLU A 74 -2.14 -24.27 26.35
CA GLU A 74 -3.24 -24.66 27.22
C GLU A 74 -3.02 -24.09 28.62
N LEU A 75 -4.11 -23.65 29.22
CA LEU A 75 -4.13 -23.07 30.54
C LEU A 75 -5.27 -23.69 31.33
N GLU A 76 -4.92 -24.33 32.44
CA GLU A 76 -5.88 -24.83 33.40
C GLU A 76 -6.36 -23.67 34.29
N TYR A 77 -7.67 -23.59 34.49
CA TYR A 77 -8.29 -22.68 35.45
C TYR A 77 -9.27 -23.46 36.32
N ASP A 78 -9.43 -23.04 37.57
CA ASP A 78 -10.47 -23.58 38.45
C ASP A 78 -11.80 -22.94 38.07
N PRO A 79 -12.77 -23.68 37.51
CA PRO A 79 -14.00 -23.10 36.99
C PRO A 79 -14.96 -22.55 38.04
N GLY A 80 -14.64 -22.59 39.34
CA GLY A 80 -15.52 -22.02 40.38
C GLY A 80 -16.97 -22.52 40.26
N ASN A 81 -17.95 -21.72 40.72
CA ASN A 81 -19.36 -22.03 40.50
C ASN A 81 -19.85 -21.37 39.19
N ASN A 82 -20.14 -22.20 38.17
CA ASN A 82 -20.90 -21.86 36.95
C ASN A 82 -20.40 -20.64 36.15
N ILE A 83 -19.22 -20.73 35.55
CA ILE A 83 -18.82 -19.77 34.51
C ILE A 83 -19.70 -19.98 33.27
N GLU A 84 -20.53 -18.99 32.94
CA GLU A 84 -21.32 -18.99 31.71
C GLU A 84 -20.51 -18.45 30.53
N GLN A 85 -19.71 -17.40 30.76
CA GLN A 85 -18.93 -16.69 29.74
C GLN A 85 -17.58 -16.19 30.28
N MET A 86 -16.61 -16.10 29.37
CA MET A 86 -15.29 -15.50 29.61
C MET A 86 -15.00 -14.41 28.58
N VAL A 87 -14.39 -13.32 29.02
CA VAL A 87 -13.77 -12.33 28.13
C VAL A 87 -12.29 -12.61 28.02
N PHE A 88 -11.85 -12.82 26.80
CA PHE A 88 -10.46 -12.95 26.40
C PHE A 88 -10.01 -11.61 25.87
N GLU A 89 -9.05 -11.00 26.54
CA GLU A 89 -8.37 -9.80 26.06
C GLU A 89 -6.99 -10.22 25.55
N PHE A 90 -6.75 -10.01 24.27
CA PHE A 90 -5.47 -10.24 23.61
C PHE A 90 -5.00 -8.92 23.01
N ASN A 91 -3.98 -8.30 23.59
CA ASN A 91 -3.45 -7.00 23.14
C ASN A 91 -4.58 -6.00 22.78
N GLU A 92 -5.48 -5.72 23.74
CA GLU A 92 -6.63 -4.80 23.63
C GLU A 92 -7.82 -5.30 22.79
N GLN A 93 -7.73 -6.48 22.17
CA GLN A 93 -8.87 -7.11 21.50
C GLN A 93 -9.66 -8.00 22.44
N MET A 94 -10.92 -7.64 22.68
CA MET A 94 -11.84 -8.42 23.50
C MET A 94 -12.63 -9.44 22.67
N ILE A 95 -12.61 -10.69 23.10
CA ILE A 95 -13.38 -11.80 22.55
C ILE A 95 -14.19 -12.43 23.69
N VAL A 96 -15.50 -12.53 23.52
CA VAL A 96 -16.37 -13.22 24.49
C VAL A 96 -16.59 -14.64 24.02
N ILE A 97 -16.29 -15.62 24.86
CA ILE A 97 -16.53 -17.05 24.60
C ILE A 97 -17.43 -17.63 25.68
N ASN A 98 -18.42 -18.41 25.26
CA ASN A 98 -19.26 -19.17 26.17
C ASN A 98 -18.54 -20.44 26.63
N ASN A 99 -18.92 -20.97 27.78
CA ASN A 99 -18.44 -22.29 28.19
C ASN A 99 -18.82 -23.36 27.16
N ASP A 100 -17.92 -24.32 26.93
CA ASP A 100 -18.01 -25.36 25.89
C ASP A 100 -18.05 -24.85 24.44
N GLU A 101 -17.80 -23.56 24.22
CA GLU A 101 -17.70 -22.97 22.89
C GLU A 101 -16.28 -23.08 22.31
N THR A 102 -16.21 -22.98 20.99
CA THR A 102 -14.97 -22.85 20.25
C THR A 102 -15.12 -21.68 19.32
N ILE A 103 -14.24 -20.70 19.46
CA ILE A 103 -14.14 -19.56 18.55
C ILE A 103 -13.02 -19.85 17.57
N ASP A 104 -13.43 -20.13 16.35
CA ASP A 104 -12.51 -20.34 15.24
C ASP A 104 -12.04 -18.99 14.69
N PHE A 105 -10.74 -18.87 14.46
CA PHE A 105 -10.10 -17.78 13.71
C PHE A 105 -10.30 -16.36 14.25
N PRO A 106 -10.14 -16.07 15.56
CA PRO A 106 -9.73 -14.74 15.95
C PRO A 106 -8.37 -14.39 15.31
N PHE A 107 -8.34 -13.25 14.65
CA PHE A 107 -7.15 -12.59 14.16
C PHE A 107 -6.71 -11.65 15.28
N PHE A 108 -5.57 -11.94 15.88
CA PHE A 108 -5.00 -11.18 16.97
C PHE A 108 -3.84 -10.33 16.50
N GLU A 109 -3.71 -9.14 17.05
CA GLU A 109 -2.58 -8.28 16.77
C GLU A 109 -1.44 -8.59 17.73
N ALA A 110 -0.24 -8.69 17.20
CA ALA A 110 0.95 -9.04 17.97
C ALA A 110 2.20 -8.36 17.40
N ILE A 111 3.21 -8.20 18.25
CA ILE A 111 4.52 -7.68 17.88
C ILE A 111 5.51 -8.84 17.93
N VAL A 112 6.18 -9.10 16.81
CA VAL A 112 7.17 -10.19 16.72
C VAL A 112 8.30 -9.92 17.72
N GLY A 113 8.63 -10.94 18.52
CA GLY A 113 9.67 -10.86 19.56
C GLY A 113 9.16 -10.40 20.93
N GLU A 114 7.91 -9.93 21.05
CA GLU A 114 7.32 -9.54 22.35
C GLU A 114 6.46 -10.68 22.94
N PRO A 115 6.42 -10.86 24.28
CA PRO A 115 5.52 -11.82 24.89
C PRO A 115 4.05 -11.56 24.53
N LEU A 116 3.27 -12.62 24.34
CA LEU A 116 1.83 -12.49 24.10
C LEU A 116 1.11 -12.45 25.46
N GLN A 117 0.42 -11.36 25.72
CA GLN A 117 -0.35 -11.16 26.95
C GLN A 117 -1.82 -11.47 26.71
N ILE A 118 -2.35 -12.42 27.48
CA ILE A 118 -3.73 -12.88 27.38
C ILE A 118 -4.36 -12.72 28.76
N SER A 119 -5.33 -11.81 28.89
CA SER A 119 -6.09 -11.65 30.14
C SER A 119 -7.48 -12.26 29.98
N ILE A 120 -7.87 -13.10 30.94
CA ILE A 120 -9.13 -13.81 30.94
C ILE A 120 -9.95 -13.33 32.14
N ASN A 121 -11.12 -12.78 31.86
CA ASN A 121 -12.04 -12.23 32.86
C ASN A 121 -13.34 -13.05 32.89
N GLU A 122 -13.75 -13.50 34.06
CA GLU A 122 -15.03 -14.20 34.26
C GLU A 122 -16.21 -13.23 34.21
N ILE A 123 -17.28 -13.56 33.47
CA ILE A 123 -18.56 -12.85 33.51
C ILE A 123 -19.58 -13.63 34.33
N ILE A 124 -20.06 -13.03 35.43
CA ILE A 124 -21.04 -13.67 36.34
C ILE A 124 -22.47 -13.19 36.07
N ASN A 125 -22.65 -12.03 35.43
CA ASN A 125 -23.93 -11.45 35.00
C ASN A 125 -23.67 -10.26 34.06
N GLY A 126 -23.95 -10.38 32.77
CA GLY A 126 -23.76 -9.31 31.79
C GLY A 126 -24.81 -9.32 30.70
N ASP A 127 -25.63 -8.27 30.63
CA ASP A 127 -26.51 -7.99 29.49
C ASP A 127 -25.77 -7.01 28.56
N MET A 128 -25.11 -7.55 27.53
CA MET A 128 -24.26 -6.77 26.62
C MET A 128 -25.06 -5.81 25.71
N GLU A 129 -26.39 -5.94 25.61
CA GLU A 129 -27.21 -5.02 24.79
C GLU A 129 -27.22 -3.57 25.32
N ARG A 130 -26.82 -3.35 26.58
CA ARG A 130 -26.92 -2.02 27.23
C ARG A 130 -25.61 -1.40 27.67
N GLY A 131 -24.47 -1.96 27.26
CA GLY A 131 -23.15 -1.40 27.50
C GLY A 131 -22.87 -1.07 28.97
N PHE A 132 -22.62 -2.09 29.81
CA PHE A 132 -22.26 -1.87 31.22
C PHE A 132 -21.20 -2.86 31.74
N PHE A 133 -20.39 -2.33 32.67
CA PHE A 133 -19.39 -2.90 33.59
C PHE A 133 -19.36 -4.42 33.76
N LEU A 134 -18.20 -5.01 33.44
CA LEU A 134 -17.82 -6.38 33.80
C LEU A 134 -17.58 -6.45 35.31
N LYS A 135 -18.40 -7.23 36.02
CA LYS A 135 -18.05 -7.67 37.38
C LYS A 135 -17.19 -8.93 37.22
N SER A 136 -15.88 -8.76 37.27
CA SER A 136 -14.90 -9.86 37.27
C SER A 136 -14.77 -10.46 38.68
N ASN A 137 -14.81 -11.79 38.80
CA ASN A 137 -14.49 -12.53 40.03
C ASN A 137 -13.00 -12.88 40.14
N GLY A 138 -12.21 -12.60 39.10
CA GLY A 138 -10.79 -12.88 39.03
C GLY A 138 -10.24 -12.64 37.62
N ASN A 139 -8.99 -12.20 37.56
CA ASN A 139 -8.22 -12.17 36.31
C ASN A 139 -7.30 -13.37 36.30
N LEU A 140 -7.32 -14.09 35.18
CA LEU A 140 -6.33 -15.08 34.86
C LEU A 140 -5.48 -14.52 33.72
N ASP A 141 -4.24 -14.18 34.03
CA ASP A 141 -3.29 -13.66 33.06
C ASP A 141 -2.38 -14.80 32.59
N LEU A 142 -2.34 -15.02 31.29
CA LEU A 142 -1.43 -15.92 30.60
C LEU A 142 -0.45 -15.07 29.80
N GLU A 143 0.82 -15.19 30.17
CA GLU A 143 1.94 -14.66 29.40
C GLU A 143 2.58 -15.80 28.63
N ILE A 144 2.53 -15.74 27.30
CA ILE A 144 3.29 -16.64 26.45
C ILE A 144 4.62 -15.98 26.13
N ASP A 145 5.70 -16.65 26.54
CA ASP A 145 7.08 -16.19 26.39
C ASP A 145 7.44 -15.87 24.93
N SER A 146 8.35 -14.90 24.73
CA SER A 146 8.76 -14.44 23.40
C SER A 146 9.44 -15.52 22.55
N SER A 147 9.91 -16.62 23.14
CA SER A 147 10.42 -17.80 22.40
C SER A 147 9.39 -18.43 21.45
N ILE A 148 8.10 -18.12 21.58
CA ILE A 148 7.08 -18.49 20.60
C ILE A 148 7.44 -18.01 19.17
N TRP A 149 8.16 -16.89 19.07
CA TRP A 149 8.54 -16.28 17.80
C TRP A 149 9.76 -16.92 17.15
N ASP A 150 10.52 -17.76 17.85
CA ASP A 150 11.76 -18.40 17.34
C ASP A 150 11.54 -19.08 15.99
N ILE A 151 10.32 -19.59 15.76
CA ILE A 151 9.94 -20.28 14.53
C ILE A 151 9.72 -19.35 13.32
N TRP A 152 9.45 -18.07 13.55
CA TRP A 152 9.30 -17.03 12.52
C TRP A 152 10.51 -16.11 12.44
N LEU A 153 11.32 -16.03 13.50
CA LEU A 153 12.60 -15.31 13.53
C LEU A 153 13.73 -16.04 12.80
N GLY A 154 13.46 -17.19 12.19
CA GLY A 154 14.38 -17.90 11.31
C GLY A 154 13.73 -18.21 9.97
N GLU A 155 14.57 -18.35 8.94
CA GLU A 155 14.13 -18.78 7.62
C GLU A 155 13.50 -20.17 7.67
N GLN A 156 12.38 -20.34 6.94
CA GLN A 156 11.78 -21.66 6.73
C GLN A 156 12.14 -22.14 5.32
N VAL A 157 12.78 -23.30 5.26
CA VAL A 157 13.27 -23.89 4.01
C VAL A 157 12.57 -25.21 3.75
N PHE A 158 11.99 -25.35 2.57
CA PHE A 158 11.36 -26.59 2.12
C PHE A 158 12.09 -27.14 0.90
N GLU A 159 12.50 -28.41 0.96
CA GLU A 159 13.05 -29.11 -0.21
C GLU A 159 11.95 -29.41 -1.22
N VAL A 160 12.17 -29.08 -2.48
CA VAL A 160 11.21 -29.25 -3.58
C VAL A 160 11.92 -29.92 -4.76
N SER A 161 11.41 -31.07 -5.20
CA SER A 161 11.93 -31.75 -6.38
C SER A 161 11.08 -31.41 -7.60
N LEU A 162 11.65 -30.67 -8.55
CA LEU A 162 10.95 -30.21 -9.75
C LEU A 162 11.57 -30.80 -11.03
N GLU A 163 10.71 -31.24 -11.95
CA GLU A 163 11.11 -31.67 -13.31
C GLU A 163 11.45 -30.46 -14.20
N ASP A 164 11.93 -30.69 -15.42
CA ASP A 164 12.03 -29.62 -16.42
C ASP A 164 10.64 -29.24 -16.97
N GLY A 165 10.40 -27.95 -17.17
CA GLY A 165 9.14 -27.45 -17.74
C GLY A 165 8.49 -26.30 -16.97
N ASP A 166 7.19 -26.13 -17.21
CA ASP A 166 6.37 -25.11 -16.58
C ASP A 166 5.79 -25.62 -15.25
N HIS A 167 5.83 -24.78 -14.23
CA HIS A 167 5.35 -25.07 -12.89
C HIS A 167 4.44 -23.96 -12.38
N ASP A 168 3.47 -24.34 -11.54
CA ASP A 168 2.55 -23.41 -10.89
C ASP A 168 2.83 -23.38 -9.39
N LEU A 169 3.33 -22.23 -8.90
CA LEU A 169 3.45 -21.92 -7.47
C LEU A 169 2.20 -21.18 -7.02
N ASN A 170 1.53 -21.72 -6.00
CA ASN A 170 0.40 -21.08 -5.34
C ASN A 170 0.74 -20.81 -3.88
N LEU A 171 0.35 -19.65 -3.36
CA LEU A 171 0.35 -19.36 -1.94
C LEU A 171 -1.06 -19.02 -1.49
N ASP A 172 -1.59 -19.81 -0.57
CA ASP A 172 -2.87 -19.56 0.09
C ASP A 172 -2.64 -18.95 1.48
N ILE A 173 -3.14 -17.74 1.68
CA ILE A 173 -3.05 -17.02 2.95
C ILE A 173 -4.47 -16.76 3.48
N PRO A 174 -4.76 -17.02 4.76
CA PRO A 174 -6.02 -16.62 5.36
C PRO A 174 -6.07 -15.11 5.58
N TYR A 175 -7.22 -14.49 5.31
CA TYR A 175 -7.45 -13.07 5.53
C TYR A 175 -8.81 -12.76 6.18
N ILE A 176 -8.92 -11.58 6.78
CA ILE A 176 -10.19 -10.89 7.06
C ILE A 176 -10.35 -9.77 6.06
N SER A 177 -11.52 -9.66 5.47
CA SER A 177 -11.94 -8.45 4.76
C SER A 177 -12.67 -7.51 5.72
N LEU A 178 -12.20 -6.27 5.81
CA LEU A 178 -12.94 -5.17 6.41
C LEU A 178 -13.71 -4.45 5.30
N ASN A 179 -15.04 -4.59 5.31
CA ASN A 179 -15.91 -3.87 4.38
C ASN A 179 -15.99 -2.38 4.78
N LEU A 180 -15.45 -1.53 3.92
CA LEU A 180 -15.38 -0.09 4.10
C LEU A 180 -16.56 0.67 3.47
N LEU A 181 -17.43 -0.02 2.72
CA LEU A 181 -18.55 0.60 2.01
C LEU A 181 -19.52 1.34 2.94
N PRO A 182 -19.88 0.82 4.13
CA PRO A 182 -20.75 1.55 5.07
C PRO A 182 -20.14 2.87 5.54
N PHE A 183 -18.83 2.90 5.78
CA PHE A 183 -18.13 4.11 6.19
C PHE A 183 -18.03 5.13 5.05
N LEU A 184 -17.81 4.64 3.83
CA LEU A 184 -17.79 5.49 2.63
C LEU A 184 -19.18 6.11 2.34
N LYS A 185 -20.27 5.41 2.68
CA LYS A 185 -21.64 5.93 2.58
C LYS A 185 -21.87 7.11 3.52
N ASP A 186 -21.34 7.02 4.74
CA ASP A 186 -21.52 8.06 5.76
C ASP A 186 -20.46 9.17 5.67
N ALA A 187 -19.47 9.00 4.78
CA ALA A 187 -18.44 10.00 4.52
C ALA A 187 -19.06 11.30 3.97
N PRO A 188 -18.53 12.47 4.39
CA PRO A 188 -19.03 13.75 3.90
C PRO A 188 -18.80 13.86 2.39
N LEU A 189 -19.89 14.02 1.64
CA LEU A 189 -19.85 14.34 0.22
C LEU A 189 -19.67 15.85 0.04
N VAL A 190 -18.60 16.26 -0.62
CA VAL A 190 -18.32 17.67 -0.90
C VAL A 190 -18.05 17.88 -2.38
N ASN A 191 -18.57 18.98 -2.94
CA ASN A 191 -18.12 19.47 -4.23
C ASN A 191 -16.76 20.16 -4.04
N CYS A 192 -15.69 19.50 -4.44
CA CYS A 192 -14.32 19.99 -4.27
C CYS A 192 -13.78 20.76 -5.49
N ASP A 193 -14.64 21.22 -6.41
CA ASP A 193 -14.23 22.22 -7.40
C ASP A 193 -13.80 23.51 -6.69
N VAL A 194 -12.64 24.03 -7.08
CA VAL A 194 -12.03 25.24 -6.47
C VAL A 194 -12.93 26.48 -6.59
N PHE A 195 -13.82 26.50 -7.59
CA PHE A 195 -14.76 27.59 -7.82
C PHE A 195 -16.19 27.22 -7.41
N GLU A 196 -16.39 26.10 -6.70
CA GLU A 196 -17.68 25.57 -6.27
C GLU A 196 -18.68 25.43 -7.43
N ARG A 197 -18.20 25.12 -8.64
CA ARG A 197 -19.05 24.98 -9.82
C ARG A 197 -19.69 23.60 -9.88
N GLY A 198 -20.88 23.56 -10.45
CA GLY A 198 -21.60 22.32 -10.72
C GLY A 198 -22.21 21.69 -9.47
N GLU A 199 -22.72 20.48 -9.65
CA GLU A 199 -23.49 19.75 -8.64
C GLU A 199 -22.89 18.37 -8.43
N VAL A 200 -23.02 17.86 -7.20
CA VAL A 200 -22.59 16.53 -6.81
C VAL A 200 -23.74 15.84 -6.08
N ASP A 201 -23.99 14.58 -6.41
CA ASP A 201 -25.06 13.77 -5.82
C ASP A 201 -24.53 12.39 -5.43
N THR A 202 -25.13 11.82 -4.38
CA THR A 202 -24.99 10.40 -4.03
C THR A 202 -26.33 9.74 -3.84
N ALA A 203 -26.42 8.45 -4.21
CA ALA A 203 -27.62 7.65 -3.97
C ALA A 203 -27.26 6.20 -3.64
N LEU A 204 -28.04 5.59 -2.75
CA LEU A 204 -28.05 4.13 -2.58
C LEU A 204 -28.89 3.52 -3.70
N LEU A 205 -28.31 2.57 -4.42
CA LEU A 205 -29.04 1.88 -5.48
C LEU A 205 -29.97 0.82 -4.87
N SER A 206 -31.27 0.92 -5.19
CA SER A 206 -32.23 -0.10 -4.79
C SER A 206 -32.03 -1.38 -5.63
N GLY A 207 -31.67 -2.49 -4.99
CA GLY A 207 -31.51 -3.79 -5.66
C GLY A 207 -30.12 -4.08 -6.22
N VAL A 208 -29.15 -3.17 -6.06
CA VAL A 208 -27.72 -3.39 -6.33
C VAL A 208 -26.95 -2.95 -5.10
N GLU A 209 -26.10 -3.80 -4.54
CA GLU A 209 -25.22 -3.41 -3.44
C GLU A 209 -24.17 -2.42 -3.98
N GLY A 210 -24.24 -1.17 -3.51
CA GLY A 210 -23.32 -0.12 -3.95
C GLY A 210 -23.82 1.31 -3.74
N ILE A 211 -22.90 2.26 -3.86
CA ILE A 211 -23.14 3.71 -3.77
C ILE A 211 -22.94 4.32 -5.14
N LEU A 212 -23.96 5.00 -5.66
CA LEU A 212 -23.89 5.79 -6.88
C LEU A 212 -23.32 7.17 -6.53
N TYR A 213 -22.28 7.58 -7.24
CA TYR A 213 -21.74 8.93 -7.23
C TYR A 213 -21.99 9.59 -8.58
N GLN A 214 -22.47 10.84 -8.54
CA GLN A 214 -22.67 11.67 -9.72
C GLN A 214 -22.03 13.04 -9.55
N ALA A 215 -21.37 13.51 -10.61
CA ALA A 215 -20.87 14.87 -10.74
C ALA A 215 -21.42 15.47 -12.05
N LYS A 216 -21.92 16.72 -12.00
CA LYS A 216 -22.55 17.42 -13.12
C LYS A 216 -22.00 18.84 -13.24
N ASP A 217 -22.04 19.40 -14.44
CA ASP A 217 -21.76 20.82 -14.71
C ASP A 217 -20.42 21.32 -14.15
N SER A 218 -19.35 20.54 -14.35
CA SER A 218 -18.00 20.74 -13.82
C SER A 218 -17.82 20.51 -12.32
N GLY A 219 -18.82 19.96 -11.64
CA GLY A 219 -18.73 19.47 -10.27
C GLY A 219 -17.71 18.35 -10.11
N ILE A 220 -17.11 18.30 -8.92
CA ILE A 220 -16.14 17.27 -8.53
C ILE A 220 -16.59 16.68 -7.20
N VAL A 221 -17.02 15.42 -7.24
CA VAL A 221 -17.26 14.62 -6.04
C VAL A 221 -15.91 14.36 -5.37
N CYS A 222 -15.79 14.79 -4.11
CA CYS A 222 -14.77 14.28 -3.20
C CYS A 222 -15.47 13.58 -2.03
N ALA A 223 -15.16 12.31 -1.84
CA ALA A 223 -15.55 11.53 -0.66
C ALA A 223 -14.29 11.06 0.05
N ASN A 224 -14.16 11.42 1.32
CA ASN A 224 -12.96 11.15 2.12
C ASN A 224 -13.32 10.19 3.24
N LEU A 225 -12.65 9.05 3.27
CA LEU A 225 -12.76 8.03 4.29
C LEU A 225 -11.52 8.10 5.18
N ASP A 226 -11.72 8.37 6.47
CA ASP A 226 -10.69 8.29 7.50
C ASP A 226 -10.68 6.86 8.06
N LEU A 227 -9.55 6.18 7.95
CA LEU A 227 -9.32 4.85 8.49
C LEU A 227 -8.58 4.97 9.82
N THR A 228 -9.25 5.56 10.81
CA THR A 228 -8.63 5.96 12.08
C THR A 228 -8.10 4.78 12.91
N ASP A 229 -8.60 3.57 12.63
CA ASP A 229 -8.24 2.33 13.34
C ASP A 229 -7.36 1.39 12.49
N ILE A 230 -6.83 1.87 11.37
CA ILE A 230 -5.95 1.06 10.50
C ILE A 230 -4.51 1.53 10.66
N ASP A 231 -3.70 0.67 11.27
CA ASP A 231 -2.30 0.94 11.58
C ASP A 231 -1.41 0.94 10.33
N SER A 232 -0.81 2.09 10.01
CA SER A 232 0.14 2.23 8.90
C SER A 232 1.41 1.39 9.04
N ASN A 233 1.74 0.86 10.22
CA ASN A 233 2.88 -0.04 10.42
C ASN A 233 2.61 -1.48 9.94
N ARG A 234 1.55 -1.70 9.16
CA ARG A 234 1.13 -3.01 8.68
C ARG A 234 0.80 -2.96 7.19
N SER A 235 0.97 -4.10 6.52
CA SER A 235 0.60 -4.23 5.12
C SER A 235 -0.82 -4.76 4.93
N TYR A 236 -1.50 -4.24 3.91
CA TYR A 236 -2.87 -4.58 3.55
C TYR A 236 -3.03 -4.68 2.03
N ILE A 237 -4.11 -5.30 1.58
CA ILE A 237 -4.59 -5.17 0.20
C ILE A 237 -5.89 -4.38 0.21
N LEU A 238 -5.91 -3.26 -0.50
CA LEU A 238 -7.11 -2.48 -0.75
C LEU A 238 -7.76 -3.00 -2.05
N SER A 239 -8.92 -3.63 -1.93
CA SER A 239 -9.74 -4.12 -3.04
C SER A 239 -10.90 -3.16 -3.29
N ILE A 240 -11.07 -2.72 -4.54
CA ILE A 240 -12.14 -1.80 -4.93
C ILE A 240 -12.82 -2.31 -6.19
N THR A 241 -14.14 -2.46 -6.14
CA THR A 241 -14.95 -2.85 -7.29
C THR A 241 -16.03 -1.82 -7.59
N GLY A 242 -16.34 -1.65 -8.88
CA GLY A 242 -17.33 -0.68 -9.30
C GLY A 242 -17.60 -0.70 -10.79
N ASN A 243 -18.43 0.25 -11.22
CA ASN A 243 -18.77 0.44 -12.61
C ASN A 243 -18.91 1.92 -12.96
N SER A 244 -18.03 2.41 -13.82
CA SER A 244 -18.09 3.77 -14.36
C SER A 244 -18.94 3.81 -15.62
N VAL A 245 -20.14 4.38 -15.49
CA VAL A 245 -21.17 4.41 -16.53
C VAL A 245 -20.90 5.51 -17.54
N GLN A 246 -20.54 6.71 -17.06
CA GLN A 246 -20.39 7.90 -17.88
C GLN A 246 -19.27 8.82 -17.36
N GLY A 247 -18.65 9.58 -18.26
CA GLY A 247 -17.64 10.58 -17.91
C GLY A 247 -16.26 9.98 -17.62
N ARG A 248 -15.51 10.63 -16.72
CA ARG A 248 -14.20 10.16 -16.24
C ARG A 248 -14.44 9.08 -15.17
N ALA A 249 -13.68 7.99 -15.21
CA ALA A 249 -13.65 7.02 -14.12
C ALA A 249 -13.18 7.67 -12.81
N PRO A 250 -13.55 7.13 -11.63
CA PRO A 250 -13.12 7.68 -10.36
C PRO A 250 -11.63 7.48 -10.19
N LYS A 251 -11.04 8.43 -9.50
CA LYS A 251 -9.66 8.40 -9.07
C LYS A 251 -9.64 8.12 -7.56
N PHE A 252 -8.83 7.14 -7.15
CA PHE A 252 -8.60 6.84 -5.75
C PHE A 252 -7.23 7.35 -5.33
N LEU A 253 -7.17 7.93 -4.14
CA LEU A 253 -5.93 8.34 -3.49
C LEU A 253 -5.88 7.75 -2.09
N VAL A 254 -4.74 7.19 -1.71
CA VAL A 254 -4.47 6.78 -0.33
C VAL A 254 -3.30 7.59 0.19
N ASN A 255 -3.50 8.25 1.32
CA ASN A 255 -2.45 9.00 2.00
C ASN A 255 -2.34 8.61 3.47
N SER A 256 -1.15 8.77 4.06
CA SER A 256 -0.92 8.56 5.50
C SER A 256 -1.16 9.86 6.28
N SER A 257 -1.67 9.75 7.49
CA SER A 257 -1.75 10.86 8.44
C SER A 257 -0.38 11.26 9.00
N VAL A 258 0.62 10.37 8.91
CA VAL A 258 1.93 10.62 9.53
C VAL A 258 2.73 11.68 8.78
N ASP A 259 2.87 11.50 7.47
CA ASP A 259 3.69 12.37 6.63
C ASP A 259 2.87 13.15 5.58
N ASN A 260 1.56 12.94 5.53
CA ASN A 260 0.65 13.46 4.51
C ASN A 260 1.07 13.10 3.07
N PHE A 261 1.82 12.01 2.90
CA PHE A 261 2.26 11.54 1.60
C PHE A 261 1.18 10.67 0.94
N VAL A 262 1.04 10.80 -0.38
CA VAL A 262 0.13 10.01 -1.20
C VAL A 262 0.85 8.74 -1.65
N TYR A 263 0.53 7.61 -1.03
CA TYR A 263 1.12 6.30 -1.31
C TYR A 263 0.49 5.63 -2.53
N LEU A 264 -0.80 5.87 -2.74
CA LEU A 264 -1.51 5.38 -3.91
C LEU A 264 -2.22 6.54 -4.59
N GLN A 265 -2.10 6.62 -5.90
CA GLN A 265 -2.93 7.47 -6.74
C GLN A 265 -3.23 6.72 -8.02
N ASN A 266 -4.47 6.27 -8.21
CA ASN A 266 -4.85 5.56 -9.41
C ASN A 266 -6.16 6.07 -10.01
N LEU A 267 -6.20 6.16 -11.33
CA LEU A 267 -7.42 6.40 -12.09
C LEU A 267 -7.94 5.04 -12.56
N THR A 268 -9.13 4.66 -12.12
CA THR A 268 -9.71 3.35 -12.46
C THR A 268 -10.11 3.25 -13.93
N ASN A 269 -10.42 2.02 -14.36
CA ASN A 269 -10.89 1.75 -15.71
C ASN A 269 -12.34 2.24 -15.93
N LYS A 270 -12.67 2.61 -17.18
CA LYS A 270 -14.07 2.87 -17.58
C LYS A 270 -14.85 1.55 -17.67
N GLY A 271 -16.17 1.62 -17.47
CA GLY A 271 -17.00 0.42 -17.36
C GLY A 271 -16.74 -0.29 -16.03
N SER A 272 -16.92 -1.62 -16.01
CA SER A 272 -16.70 -2.42 -14.81
C SER A 272 -15.21 -2.50 -14.48
N PHE A 273 -14.86 -2.27 -13.22
CA PHE A 273 -13.50 -2.36 -12.70
C PHE A 273 -13.45 -3.15 -11.40
N SER A 274 -12.30 -3.79 -11.18
CA SER A 274 -11.96 -4.55 -9.99
C SER A 274 -10.46 -4.40 -9.79
N GLU A 275 -10.07 -3.51 -8.88
CA GLU A 275 -8.69 -3.10 -8.68
C GLU A 275 -8.20 -3.53 -7.29
N ASN A 276 -6.99 -4.05 -7.21
CA ASN A 276 -6.34 -4.42 -5.95
C ASN A 276 -5.03 -3.65 -5.80
N TYR A 277 -4.81 -3.05 -4.65
CA TYR A 277 -3.61 -2.27 -4.36
C TYR A 277 -2.94 -2.76 -3.09
N ALA A 278 -1.64 -3.03 -3.16
CA ALA A 278 -0.83 -3.29 -1.99
C ALA A 278 -0.56 -1.97 -1.24
N LEU A 279 -0.93 -1.92 0.03
CA LEU A 279 -0.52 -0.89 0.97
C LEU A 279 0.58 -1.52 1.82
N LEU A 280 1.82 -1.05 1.66
CA LEU A 280 2.98 -1.57 2.39
C LEU A 280 3.10 -0.92 3.77
N SER A 281 3.68 -1.66 4.71
CA SER A 281 3.94 -1.17 6.07
C SER A 281 4.89 0.03 6.08
N GLN A 282 4.70 0.91 7.04
CA GLN A 282 5.54 2.08 7.32
C GLN A 282 6.24 1.87 8.67
N PRO A 283 7.42 1.23 8.68
CA PRO A 283 8.11 0.92 9.92
C PRO A 283 8.40 2.17 10.73
N ASN A 284 8.15 2.08 12.05
CA ASN A 284 8.42 3.09 13.08
C ASN A 284 7.45 4.29 13.16
N GLU A 285 6.37 4.29 12.38
CA GLU A 285 5.38 5.37 12.39
C GLU A 285 3.96 4.81 12.45
N SER A 286 3.26 5.01 13.58
CA SER A 286 1.84 4.66 13.72
C SER A 286 0.97 5.85 13.32
N GLY A 287 0.25 5.73 12.23
CA GLY A 287 -0.80 6.65 11.83
C GLY A 287 -1.88 5.95 11.04
N ASN A 288 -2.77 6.78 10.48
CA ASN A 288 -4.01 6.35 9.87
C ASN A 288 -3.92 6.54 8.36
N TYR A 289 -4.59 5.67 7.61
CA TYR A 289 -4.77 5.91 6.19
C TYR A 289 -6.03 6.76 5.93
N PHE A 290 -5.94 7.64 4.94
CA PHE A 290 -7.09 8.30 4.35
C PHE A 290 -7.29 7.80 2.93
N ILE A 291 -8.50 7.39 2.60
CA ILE A 291 -8.88 7.04 1.24
C ILE A 291 -9.74 8.18 0.69
N ASN A 292 -9.33 8.76 -0.42
CA ASN A 292 -10.08 9.81 -1.10
C ASN A 292 -10.54 9.30 -2.46
N LEU A 293 -11.84 9.40 -2.70
CA LEU A 293 -12.47 9.14 -4.00
C LEU A 293 -12.75 10.48 -4.67
N GLU A 294 -12.24 10.65 -5.89
CA GLU A 294 -12.48 11.83 -6.73
C GLU A 294 -13.18 11.42 -8.04
N LEU A 295 -14.43 11.85 -8.22
CA LEU A 295 -15.17 11.72 -9.48
C LEU A 295 -15.44 13.10 -10.07
N LYS A 296 -15.00 13.31 -11.32
CA LYS A 296 -14.99 14.64 -11.95
C LYS A 296 -15.81 14.66 -13.23
N SER A 297 -16.70 15.64 -13.32
CA SER A 297 -17.34 16.04 -14.58
C SER A 297 -16.50 17.07 -15.34
N PHE A 298 -16.69 17.15 -16.66
CA PHE A 298 -16.02 18.13 -17.52
C PHE A 298 -17.04 18.88 -18.36
N GLY A 299 -17.16 20.19 -18.17
CA GLY A 299 -18.16 20.97 -18.89
C GLY A 299 -19.57 20.54 -18.51
N GLU A 300 -20.41 20.26 -19.51
CA GLU A 300 -21.80 19.80 -19.35
C GLU A 300 -21.92 18.27 -19.25
N ASP A 301 -20.81 17.54 -19.36
CA ASP A 301 -20.83 16.07 -19.29
C ASP A 301 -21.07 15.57 -17.86
N VAL A 302 -22.02 14.65 -17.70
CA VAL A 302 -22.23 13.96 -16.41
C VAL A 302 -21.17 12.88 -16.22
N ALA A 303 -20.56 12.86 -15.04
CA ALA A 303 -19.74 11.75 -14.58
C ALA A 303 -20.56 10.90 -13.61
N GLU A 304 -20.66 9.60 -13.87
CA GLU A 304 -21.46 8.67 -13.08
C GLU A 304 -20.67 7.40 -12.82
N THR A 305 -20.57 7.01 -11.55
CA THR A 305 -19.93 5.76 -11.15
C THR A 305 -20.62 5.14 -9.96
N THR A 306 -20.81 3.83 -10.01
CA THR A 306 -21.22 3.03 -8.87
C THR A 306 -19.99 2.39 -8.24
N ILE A 307 -19.83 2.53 -6.92
CA ILE A 307 -18.86 1.74 -6.13
C ILE A 307 -19.62 0.60 -5.49
N ASN A 308 -19.25 -0.63 -5.82
CA ASN A 308 -19.92 -1.84 -5.36
C ASN A 308 -19.30 -2.39 -4.09
N SER A 309 -17.97 -2.42 -4.01
CA SER A 309 -17.25 -2.77 -2.80
C SER A 309 -15.98 -1.96 -2.64
N ILE A 310 -15.62 -1.71 -1.40
CA ILE A 310 -14.29 -1.24 -0.99
C ILE A 310 -13.94 -2.03 0.26
N GLU A 311 -12.85 -2.78 0.18
CA GLU A 311 -12.48 -3.77 1.18
C GLU A 311 -11.00 -3.66 1.50
N LEU A 312 -10.68 -3.71 2.80
CA LEU A 312 -9.32 -3.80 3.26
C LEU A 312 -9.05 -5.22 3.73
N LEU A 313 -8.20 -5.94 3.01
CA LEU A 313 -7.83 -7.31 3.33
C LEU A 313 -6.64 -7.30 4.29
N ASN A 314 -6.86 -7.82 5.49
CA ASN A 314 -5.85 -8.04 6.52
C ASN A 314 -5.51 -9.53 6.58
N PHE A 315 -4.24 -9.87 6.35
CA PHE A 315 -3.77 -11.24 6.27
C PHE A 315 -2.63 -11.50 7.27
N SER A 316 -2.43 -12.77 7.62
CA SER A 316 -1.43 -13.20 8.60
C SER A 316 0.01 -13.23 8.10
N PHE A 317 0.25 -12.89 6.83
CA PHE A 317 1.54 -13.01 6.17
C PHE A 317 1.96 -11.66 5.55
N PRO A 318 2.89 -10.90 6.14
CA PRO A 318 3.28 -9.58 5.64
C PRO A 318 3.67 -9.56 4.15
N LEU A 319 3.21 -8.57 3.39
CA LEU A 319 3.51 -8.46 1.94
C LEU A 319 4.99 -8.25 1.67
N GLU A 320 5.69 -7.61 2.59
CA GLU A 320 7.12 -7.35 2.53
C GLU A 320 7.90 -8.67 2.51
N ILE A 321 7.52 -9.60 3.38
CA ILE A 321 8.08 -10.96 3.44
C ILE A 321 7.67 -11.75 2.21
N LEU A 322 6.42 -11.60 1.76
CA LEU A 322 5.92 -12.30 0.57
C LEU A 322 6.75 -11.96 -0.66
N SER A 323 7.17 -10.70 -0.77
CA SER A 323 7.97 -10.22 -1.88
C SER A 323 9.39 -10.81 -1.96
N GLN A 324 9.86 -11.40 -0.86
CA GLN A 324 11.19 -11.98 -0.70
C GLN A 324 11.18 -13.52 -0.80
N VAL A 325 10.00 -14.15 -0.88
CA VAL A 325 9.88 -15.60 -1.09
C VAL A 325 10.45 -15.99 -2.46
N HIS A 326 11.34 -16.98 -2.49
CA HIS A 326 12.00 -17.41 -3.71
C HIS A 326 12.33 -18.91 -3.71
N LEU A 327 12.66 -19.42 -4.90
CA LEU A 327 13.23 -20.74 -5.11
C LEU A 327 14.72 -20.60 -5.38
N GLU A 328 15.53 -21.36 -4.67
CA GLU A 328 16.98 -21.48 -4.90
C GLU A 328 17.33 -22.94 -5.26
N PRO A 329 18.23 -23.18 -6.23
CA PRO A 329 18.71 -24.55 -6.47
C PRO A 329 19.49 -25.09 -5.27
N GLU A 330 19.41 -26.39 -5.01
CA GLU A 330 20.05 -27.03 -3.84
C GLU A 330 21.58 -26.82 -3.79
N ASP A 331 22.23 -26.76 -4.96
CA ASP A 331 23.66 -26.50 -5.16
C ASP A 331 24.00 -25.01 -5.35
N TYR A 332 23.00 -24.13 -5.27
CA TYR A 332 23.18 -22.70 -5.48
C TYR A 332 23.44 -22.03 -4.13
N SER A 333 24.73 -21.95 -3.76
CA SER A 333 25.16 -21.02 -2.72
C SER A 333 25.09 -19.60 -3.30
N ILE A 334 23.91 -19.00 -3.34
CA ILE A 334 23.84 -17.54 -3.37
C ILE A 334 24.27 -17.12 -1.98
N THR A 335 25.43 -16.49 -1.87
CA THR A 335 25.56 -15.45 -0.86
C THR A 335 24.52 -14.41 -1.26
N VAL A 336 23.28 -14.51 -0.74
CA VAL A 336 22.34 -13.40 -0.77
C VAL A 336 23.03 -12.33 0.07
N ASN A 337 23.92 -11.60 -0.59
CA ASN A 337 24.37 -10.35 -0.06
C ASN A 337 23.14 -9.46 -0.22
N ASP A 338 22.37 -9.33 0.86
CA ASP A 338 21.72 -8.07 1.24
C ASP A 338 22.79 -6.99 1.37
N GLY A 339 23.49 -6.74 0.27
CA GLY A 339 24.72 -6.00 0.21
C GLY A 339 24.48 -4.54 -0.07
N VAL A 340 23.29 -4.02 0.26
CA VAL A 340 23.10 -2.58 0.34
C VAL A 340 22.75 -2.27 1.78
N ASN A 341 23.79 -2.07 2.60
CA ASN A 341 23.62 -1.24 3.77
C ASN A 341 23.41 0.19 3.24
N VAL A 342 22.15 0.54 2.99
CA VAL A 342 21.76 1.94 2.83
C VAL A 342 21.91 2.58 4.21
N GLU A 343 23.13 2.99 4.55
CA GLU A 343 23.31 4.04 5.54
C GLU A 343 22.68 5.29 4.93
N GLN A 344 21.38 5.45 5.18
CA GLN A 344 20.53 6.48 4.58
C GLN A 344 20.87 7.84 5.19
N GLU A 345 22.08 8.34 4.93
CA GLU A 345 22.56 9.57 5.58
C GLU A 345 21.84 10.83 5.06
N THR A 346 21.25 10.80 3.86
CA THR A 346 20.36 11.87 3.37
C THR A 346 19.71 11.51 2.04
N VAL A 347 18.38 11.41 1.99
CA VAL A 347 17.63 11.52 0.72
C VAL A 347 17.34 12.99 0.47
N GLN A 348 18.07 13.63 -0.45
CA GLN A 348 17.70 14.97 -0.91
C GLN A 348 16.73 14.83 -2.07
N LYS A 349 15.45 15.10 -1.80
CA LYS A 349 14.38 15.11 -2.79
C LYS A 349 14.14 16.54 -3.28
N ILE A 350 14.18 16.75 -4.59
CA ILE A 350 13.82 18.03 -5.21
C ILE A 350 12.59 17.78 -6.08
N GLY A 351 11.40 18.07 -5.52
CA GLY A 351 10.12 17.79 -6.18
C GLY A 351 9.80 16.30 -6.29
N THR A 352 9.06 15.90 -7.33
CA THR A 352 8.68 14.50 -7.58
C THR A 352 9.57 13.79 -8.60
N SER A 353 10.55 14.47 -9.17
CA SER A 353 11.29 14.01 -10.35
C SER A 353 12.78 13.88 -10.16
N PHE A 354 13.31 14.23 -8.98
CA PHE A 354 14.76 14.20 -8.71
C PHE A 354 15.05 13.70 -7.30
N TYR A 355 15.90 12.68 -7.21
CA TYR A 355 16.37 12.09 -5.97
C TYR A 355 17.88 12.03 -5.97
N LYS A 356 18.47 12.23 -4.81
CA LYS A 356 19.89 12.00 -4.55
C LYS A 356 20.02 11.16 -3.29
N VAL A 357 20.68 10.01 -3.42
CA VAL A 357 20.85 9.04 -2.35
C VAL A 357 22.32 8.66 -2.25
N ARG A 358 22.87 8.58 -1.05
CA ARG A 358 24.17 7.96 -0.79
C ARG A 358 23.94 6.52 -0.39
N VAL A 359 24.64 5.59 -1.03
CA VAL A 359 24.56 4.16 -0.74
C VAL A 359 25.95 3.58 -0.50
N ASN A 360 26.03 2.61 0.41
CA ASN A 360 27.21 1.78 0.60
C ASN A 360 26.86 0.36 0.13
N VAL A 361 27.33 0.02 -1.07
CA VAL A 361 27.08 -1.29 -1.65
C VAL A 361 28.25 -2.21 -1.29
N THR A 362 27.98 -3.26 -0.52
CA THR A 362 28.96 -4.23 -0.04
C THR A 362 29.12 -5.44 -0.97
N SER A 363 28.22 -5.66 -1.94
CA SER A 363 28.32 -6.74 -2.94
C SER A 363 28.47 -6.27 -4.39
N ASP A 364 28.98 -7.18 -5.24
CA ASP A 364 29.38 -6.87 -6.63
C ASP A 364 28.24 -6.37 -7.52
N ASP A 365 27.03 -6.90 -7.37
CA ASP A 365 25.82 -6.44 -8.07
C ASP A 365 24.64 -6.46 -7.09
N SER A 366 24.21 -5.28 -6.63
CA SER A 366 23.06 -5.15 -5.74
C SER A 366 21.90 -4.44 -6.40
N LEU A 367 20.70 -4.77 -5.96
CA LEU A 367 19.49 -4.12 -6.43
C LEU A 367 19.15 -2.91 -5.57
N PHE A 368 18.93 -1.76 -6.21
CA PHE A 368 18.46 -0.55 -5.58
C PHE A 368 17.08 -0.19 -6.14
N SER A 369 16.05 -0.16 -5.31
CA SER A 369 14.67 0.09 -5.74
C SER A 369 14.13 1.46 -5.33
N LEU A 370 13.24 2.00 -6.17
CA LEU A 370 12.39 3.15 -5.89
C LEU A 370 10.94 2.68 -5.87
N SER A 371 10.28 2.85 -4.72
CA SER A 371 8.86 2.50 -4.48
C SER A 371 7.93 3.49 -5.20
N GLN A 372 7.95 3.44 -6.52
CA GLN A 372 7.13 4.19 -7.46
C GLN A 372 6.82 3.27 -8.64
N GLY A 373 5.63 3.42 -9.22
CA GLY A 373 5.22 2.65 -10.40
C GLY A 373 6.27 2.69 -11.51
N PHE A 374 6.59 1.53 -12.06
CA PHE A 374 7.61 1.34 -13.08
C PHE A 374 7.30 2.20 -14.31
N ASP A 375 8.27 2.97 -14.75
CA ASP A 375 8.19 3.80 -15.95
C ASP A 375 9.59 3.96 -16.55
N ASP A 376 9.74 3.66 -17.84
CA ASP A 376 11.00 3.74 -18.59
C ASP A 376 11.62 5.15 -18.62
N GLY A 377 10.85 6.18 -18.25
CA GLY A 377 11.31 7.55 -18.11
C GLY A 377 12.21 7.81 -16.91
N TRP A 378 12.32 6.86 -15.96
CA TRP A 378 13.23 6.96 -14.83
C TRP A 378 14.65 6.51 -15.18
N ILE A 379 15.64 7.32 -14.79
CA ILE A 379 17.06 6.98 -14.96
C ILE A 379 17.78 7.18 -13.63
N ALA A 380 18.59 6.18 -13.25
CA ALA A 380 19.56 6.31 -12.16
C ALA A 380 20.99 6.33 -12.70
N PHE A 381 21.82 7.22 -12.14
CA PHE A 381 23.23 7.33 -12.51
C PHE A 381 24.11 7.83 -11.36
N SER A 382 25.41 7.57 -11.42
CA SER A 382 26.43 8.13 -10.53
C SER A 382 27.37 9.08 -11.28
N LEU A 383 27.90 10.08 -10.55
CA LEU A 383 28.88 11.06 -11.04
C LEU A 383 30.22 10.99 -10.29
N ASP A 384 30.42 10.05 -9.36
CA ASP A 384 31.57 10.10 -8.42
C ASP A 384 32.92 9.87 -9.09
N LYS A 385 32.98 9.02 -10.13
CA LYS A 385 34.19 8.76 -10.92
C LYS A 385 34.02 9.20 -12.37
N LYS A 386 33.03 8.63 -13.05
CA LYS A 386 32.58 8.92 -14.41
C LYS A 386 31.07 8.75 -14.45
N LEU A 387 30.41 9.35 -15.44
CA LEU A 387 28.98 9.12 -15.67
C LEU A 387 28.75 7.63 -15.88
N GLN A 388 28.12 6.99 -14.90
CA GLN A 388 27.72 5.60 -14.95
C GLN A 388 26.20 5.57 -14.84
N VAL A 389 25.54 5.13 -15.92
CA VAL A 389 24.10 4.90 -15.93
C VAL A 389 23.85 3.46 -15.51
N PHE A 390 22.96 3.27 -14.56
CA PHE A 390 22.65 1.94 -14.04
C PHE A 390 21.58 1.25 -14.89
N SER A 391 21.62 -0.08 -14.94
CA SER A 391 20.63 -0.87 -15.67
C SER A 391 19.30 -0.81 -14.94
N HIS A 392 18.27 -0.28 -15.60
CA HIS A 392 16.91 -0.17 -15.06
C HIS A 392 16.15 -1.49 -15.27
N THR A 393 15.41 -1.91 -14.25
CA THR A 393 14.63 -3.15 -14.24
C THR A 393 13.38 -2.98 -13.38
N ILE A 394 12.42 -3.87 -13.57
CA ILE A 394 11.22 -3.95 -12.73
C ILE A 394 11.59 -4.73 -11.46
N TYR A 395 11.25 -4.19 -10.31
CA TYR A 395 11.30 -4.90 -9.03
C TYR A 395 9.89 -5.20 -8.54
N ASN A 396 9.67 -6.43 -8.08
CA ASN A 396 8.39 -6.92 -7.56
C ASN A 396 7.19 -6.68 -8.49
N GLY A 397 7.42 -6.68 -9.81
CA GLY A 397 6.37 -6.57 -10.83
C GLY A 397 5.76 -5.17 -11.02
N TRP A 398 6.12 -4.18 -10.19
CA TRP A 398 5.52 -2.84 -10.28
C TRP A 398 6.48 -1.68 -9.96
N ALA A 399 7.60 -1.90 -9.26
CA ALA A 399 8.49 -0.84 -8.81
C ALA A 399 9.68 -0.60 -9.76
N ASN A 400 10.22 0.60 -9.74
CA ASN A 400 11.47 0.91 -10.45
C ASN A 400 12.67 0.36 -9.66
N ALA A 401 13.63 -0.28 -10.32
CA ALA A 401 14.88 -0.67 -9.68
C ALA A 401 16.08 -0.59 -10.62
N TRP A 402 17.27 -0.56 -10.04
CA TRP A 402 18.52 -0.50 -10.78
C TRP A 402 19.55 -1.44 -10.18
N ILE A 403 20.37 -2.04 -11.06
CA ILE A 403 21.53 -2.83 -10.65
C ILE A 403 22.70 -1.88 -10.41
N VAL A 404 23.21 -1.90 -9.20
CA VAL A 404 24.23 -0.97 -8.69
C VAL A 404 25.45 -1.77 -8.24
N PRO A 405 26.66 -1.42 -8.70
CA PRO A 405 27.87 -2.16 -8.37
C PRO A 405 28.38 -1.84 -6.96
N GLN A 406 29.26 -2.70 -6.45
CA GLN A 406 29.94 -2.52 -5.17
C GLN A 406 30.62 -1.15 -5.02
N GLY A 407 30.47 -0.55 -3.84
CA GLY A 407 31.20 0.63 -3.38
C GLY A 407 30.32 1.69 -2.74
N ASN A 408 31.00 2.66 -2.13
CA ASN A 408 30.39 3.90 -1.64
C ASN A 408 30.16 4.85 -2.81
N GLN A 409 28.90 5.17 -3.09
CA GLN A 409 28.57 6.09 -4.17
C GLN A 409 27.29 6.89 -3.94
N ILE A 410 27.21 8.04 -4.63
CA ILE A 410 26.03 8.87 -4.73
C ILE A 410 25.28 8.50 -6.01
N ILE A 411 24.02 8.11 -5.83
CA ILE A 411 23.07 7.82 -6.91
C ILE A 411 22.14 9.01 -7.09
N TYR A 412 22.03 9.46 -8.33
CA TYR A 412 21.05 10.45 -8.78
C TYR A 412 19.97 9.74 -9.57
N ILE A 413 18.70 9.96 -9.22
CA ILE A 413 17.54 9.41 -9.92
C ILE A 413 16.73 10.56 -10.50
N VAL A 414 16.41 10.47 -11.78
CA VAL A 414 15.72 11.55 -12.52
C VAL A 414 14.61 10.98 -13.38
N TYR A 415 13.43 11.61 -13.33
CA TYR A 415 12.34 11.33 -14.27
C TYR A 415 12.44 12.25 -15.49
N LEU A 416 12.92 11.71 -16.60
CA LEU A 416 13.16 12.47 -17.84
C LEU A 416 11.92 13.19 -18.38
N PRO A 417 10.70 12.60 -18.39
CA PRO A 417 9.52 13.29 -18.89
C PRO A 417 9.26 14.62 -18.19
N GLN A 418 9.43 14.68 -16.87
CA GLN A 418 9.27 15.92 -16.11
C GLN A 418 10.35 16.96 -16.48
N VAL A 419 11.60 16.52 -16.67
CA VAL A 419 12.69 17.39 -17.10
C VAL A 419 12.42 17.98 -18.49
N ALA A 420 11.89 17.17 -19.41
CA ALA A 420 11.52 17.62 -20.76
C ALA A 420 10.40 18.68 -20.72
N ILE A 421 9.41 18.52 -19.85
CA ILE A 421 8.33 19.50 -19.64
C ILE A 421 8.91 20.84 -19.15
N PHE A 422 9.76 20.82 -18.13
CA PHE A 422 10.38 22.03 -17.60
C PHE A 422 11.27 22.73 -18.63
N PHE A 423 12.03 21.97 -19.42
CA PHE A 423 12.82 22.50 -20.51
C PHE A 423 11.95 23.17 -21.59
N GLY A 424 10.86 22.50 -22.00
CA GLY A 424 9.91 23.03 -22.97
C GLY A 424 9.25 24.33 -22.51
N LEU A 425 8.82 24.39 -21.25
CA LEU A 425 8.25 25.60 -20.64
C LEU A 425 9.28 26.75 -20.57
N GLY A 426 10.52 26.44 -20.18
CA GLY A 426 11.60 27.42 -20.14
C GLY A 426 11.89 28.01 -21.52
N LEU A 427 11.95 27.16 -22.56
CA LEU A 427 12.15 27.59 -23.94
C LEU A 427 10.99 28.43 -24.45
N PHE A 428 9.75 28.07 -24.11
CA PHE A 428 8.56 28.85 -24.44
C PHE A 428 8.61 30.26 -23.83
N ILE A 429 8.96 30.39 -22.55
CA ILE A 429 9.11 31.69 -21.87
C ILE A 429 10.22 32.51 -22.55
N LEU A 430 11.36 31.91 -22.84
CA LEU A 430 12.49 32.58 -23.49
C LEU A 430 12.09 33.14 -24.87
N VAL A 431 11.44 32.32 -25.70
CA VAL A 431 10.97 32.74 -27.04
C VAL A 431 9.96 33.88 -26.91
N THR A 432 9.03 33.79 -25.96
CA THR A 432 8.04 34.84 -25.69
C THR A 432 8.70 36.16 -25.28
N LEU A 433 9.69 36.12 -24.39
CA LEU A 433 10.44 37.31 -23.96
C LEU A 433 11.23 37.93 -25.13
N LEU A 434 11.91 37.11 -25.94
CA LEU A 434 12.63 37.58 -27.12
C LEU A 434 11.69 38.23 -28.14
N PHE A 435 10.51 37.65 -28.35
CA PHE A 435 9.47 38.21 -29.21
C PHE A 435 9.00 39.59 -28.71
N LEU A 436 8.67 39.71 -27.42
CA LEU A 436 8.24 40.97 -26.79
C LEU A 436 9.33 42.06 -26.83
N ILE A 437 10.60 41.71 -26.68
CA ILE A 437 11.72 42.66 -26.81
C ILE A 437 11.88 43.12 -28.27
N SER A 438 11.75 42.19 -29.23
CA SER A 438 11.87 42.49 -30.66
C SER A 438 10.73 43.37 -31.19
N SER A 439 9.50 43.17 -30.70
CA SER A 439 8.33 43.96 -31.09
C SER A 439 8.45 45.41 -30.60
N LYS A 440 8.89 45.64 -29.36
CA LYS A 440 9.16 46.99 -28.83
C LYS A 440 10.23 47.75 -29.63
N LYS A 441 11.25 47.06 -30.14
CA LYS A 441 12.29 47.67 -31.00
C LYS A 441 11.74 48.10 -32.37
N LYS A 442 10.82 47.33 -32.96
CA LYS A 442 10.16 47.71 -34.23
C LYS A 442 9.30 48.95 -34.06
N THR A 443 8.49 49.03 -33.01
CA THR A 443 7.63 50.21 -32.73
C THR A 443 8.46 51.47 -32.50
N LYS A 444 9.57 51.39 -31.75
CA LYS A 444 10.47 52.54 -31.52
C LYS A 444 11.19 53.00 -32.80
N LYS A 445 11.59 52.06 -33.68
CA LYS A 445 12.24 52.37 -34.96
C LYS A 445 11.25 52.98 -35.97
N GLN A 446 9.99 52.55 -35.95
CA GLN A 446 8.90 53.12 -36.77
C GLN A 446 8.51 54.52 -36.27
N PHE A 447 8.46 54.74 -34.96
CA PHE A 447 8.24 56.05 -34.34
C PHE A 447 9.40 57.04 -34.65
N LEU A 448 10.65 56.58 -34.66
CA LEU A 448 11.80 57.40 -35.05
C LEU A 448 11.88 57.67 -36.57
N LYS A 449 11.41 56.75 -37.41
CA LYS A 449 11.34 56.95 -38.88
C LYS A 449 10.26 57.95 -39.27
N ASN A 450 9.13 57.98 -38.55
CA ASN A 450 8.08 59.00 -38.71
C ASN A 450 8.44 60.39 -38.12
N LYS A 451 9.58 60.51 -37.43
CA LYS A 451 10.09 61.79 -36.89
C LYS A 451 11.09 62.50 -37.81
N ARG A 452 11.39 61.96 -39.01
CA ARG A 452 12.09 62.75 -40.03
C ARG A 452 11.12 63.76 -40.62
N TYR A 453 11.37 65.02 -40.27
CA TYR A 453 10.64 66.24 -40.67
C TYR A 453 10.24 66.26 -42.16
N PRO A 454 9.07 66.87 -42.49
CA PRO A 454 8.78 67.24 -43.87
C PRO A 454 9.88 68.17 -44.39
N SER A 455 10.33 67.94 -45.62
CA SER A 455 11.27 68.82 -46.32
C SER A 455 10.67 70.23 -46.42
N LYS A 456 11.56 71.22 -46.40
CA LYS A 456 11.30 72.67 -46.37
C LYS A 456 10.49 73.23 -47.56
N GLU A 457 9.99 72.40 -48.47
CA GLU A 457 9.26 72.82 -49.67
C GLU A 457 7.76 73.06 -49.43
N SER A 458 7.19 72.66 -48.29
CA SER A 458 5.74 72.79 -48.06
C SER A 458 5.31 74.06 -47.33
N PHE A 459 6.11 75.13 -47.32
CA PHE A 459 5.80 76.38 -46.60
C PHE A 459 5.53 77.60 -47.50
N GLU A 460 5.65 77.50 -48.83
CA GLU A 460 5.38 78.64 -49.74
C GLU A 460 4.00 78.63 -50.39
N GLU A 461 3.15 77.62 -50.18
CA GLU A 461 1.84 77.51 -50.86
C GLU A 461 0.63 78.01 -50.01
N PHE A 462 0.87 78.72 -48.90
CA PHE A 462 -0.21 79.23 -48.02
C PHE A 462 -0.14 80.74 -47.75
N ALA A 463 0.53 81.49 -48.62
CA ALA A 463 0.54 82.95 -48.56
C ALA A 463 0.27 83.55 -49.95
N GLU A 464 -0.93 83.34 -50.48
CA GLU A 464 -1.58 84.23 -51.45
C GLU A 464 -3.11 84.18 -51.31
#